data_AF-A0A0L0LAY1-F1
#
_entry.id   AF-A0A0L0LAY1-F1
#
_cell.length_a   1.000
_cell.length_b   1.000
_cell.length_c   1.000
_cell.angle_alpha   90.00
_cell.angle_beta   90.00
_cell.angle_gamma   90.00
#
_symmetry.space_group_name_H-M   'P 1'
#
loop_
_entity.id
_entity.type
_entity.pdbx_description
1 polymer ?
#
loop_
_entity_poly.entity_id
_entity_poly.type
_entity_poly.pdbx_seq_one_letter_code
_entity_poly.pdbx_strand_id
1 'polypeptide(L)'
;MDKWKIPADSNLIEVDNGTSVQLVNEDGSRVVYISILKAEDENHNPVNLPTDEEEIEVIEVGESFHLRGKKIKGNEALIIVITFINQNDEHWARDFFSNIR
;
A
#
# COMPACT_ATOMS: atom_id res chain seq x y z
N MET A 1 -2.63 12.78 0.68
CA MET A 1 -3.16 11.57 0.02
C MET A 1 -4.22 11.86 -1.03
N ASP A 2 -4.61 13.12 -1.23
CA ASP A 2 -5.78 13.57 -2.00
C ASP A 2 -5.90 13.09 -3.46
N LYS A 3 -4.81 12.56 -4.05
CA LYS A 3 -4.80 11.98 -5.40
C LYS A 3 -5.05 10.46 -5.45
N TRP A 4 -4.91 9.78 -4.32
CA TRP A 4 -5.06 8.34 -4.17
C TRP A 4 -6.34 8.02 -3.41
N LYS A 5 -7.14 7.10 -3.94
CA LYS A 5 -8.34 6.56 -3.31
C LYS A 5 -7.99 5.22 -2.68
N ILE A 6 -7.84 5.23 -1.37
CA ILE A 6 -7.66 4.02 -0.56
C ILE A 6 -9.05 3.47 -0.26
N PRO A 7 -9.32 2.17 -0.47
CA PRO A 7 -10.61 1.57 -0.14
C PRO A 7 -10.94 1.76 1.34
N ALA A 8 -12.15 2.25 1.62
CA ALA A 8 -12.69 2.24 2.97
C ALA A 8 -13.19 0.83 3.28
N ASP A 9 -12.42 0.07 4.08
CA ASP A 9 -12.88 -1.18 4.67
C ASP A 9 -13.37 -0.87 6.10
N SER A 10 -14.66 -1.10 6.37
CA SER A 10 -15.27 -0.79 7.66
C SER A 10 -14.67 -1.60 8.82
N ASN A 11 -13.91 -2.65 8.53
CA ASN A 11 -13.24 -3.48 9.53
C ASN A 11 -11.81 -3.02 9.82
N LEU A 12 -11.33 -1.95 9.15
CA LEU A 12 -10.00 -1.40 9.36
C LEU A 12 -10.10 0.00 9.99
N ILE A 13 -9.26 0.24 11.00
CA ILE A 13 -9.08 1.54 11.63
C ILE A 13 -7.88 2.22 10.99
N GLU A 14 -8.06 3.46 10.54
CA GLU A 14 -7.03 4.28 9.92
C GLU A 14 -6.22 5.07 10.95
N VAL A 15 -4.90 5.04 10.79
CA VAL A 15 -3.92 5.86 11.51
C VAL A 15 -3.12 6.66 10.49
N ASP A 16 -3.40 7.97 10.39
CA ASP A 16 -2.69 8.90 9.50
C ASP A 16 -1.41 9.43 10.15
N ASN A 17 -0.29 9.27 9.45
CA ASN A 17 1.04 9.76 9.84
C ASN A 17 1.57 10.82 8.85
N GLY A 18 0.70 11.46 8.08
CA GLY A 18 0.99 12.54 7.15
C GLY A 18 1.43 12.05 5.77
N THR A 19 2.59 11.37 5.70
CA THR A 19 3.10 10.78 4.43
C THR A 19 2.81 9.29 4.29
N SER A 20 2.36 8.66 5.37
CA SER A 20 1.94 7.27 5.40
C SER A 20 0.63 7.11 6.15
N VAL A 21 -0.09 6.04 5.82
CA VAL A 21 -1.29 5.60 6.51
C VAL A 21 -1.09 4.15 6.89
N GLN A 22 -1.51 3.81 8.09
CA GLN A 22 -1.62 2.44 8.55
C GLN A 22 -3.10 2.13 8.76
N LEU A 23 -3.57 1.00 8.21
CA LEU A 23 -4.90 0.47 8.44
C LEU A 23 -4.77 -0.85 9.21
N VAL A 24 -5.49 -1.01 10.31
CA VAL A 24 -5.40 -2.19 11.18
C VAL A 24 -6.79 -2.71 11.50
N ASN A 25 -7.00 -4.02 11.40
CA ASN A 25 -8.25 -4.62 11.86
C ASN A 25 -8.26 -4.81 13.40
N GLU A 26 -9.43 -5.05 13.98
CA GLU A 26 -9.61 -5.06 15.45
C GLU A 26 -8.66 -6.03 16.19
N ASP A 27 -8.38 -7.20 15.63
CA ASP A 27 -7.50 -8.20 16.23
C ASP A 27 -6.01 -8.09 15.81
N GLY A 28 -5.68 -7.13 14.95
CA GLY A 28 -4.34 -6.90 14.42
C GLY A 28 -3.79 -7.99 13.49
N SER A 29 -4.61 -8.98 13.11
CA SER A 29 -4.19 -10.05 12.19
C SER A 29 -4.02 -9.59 10.75
N ARG A 30 -4.58 -8.42 10.40
CA ARG A 30 -4.45 -7.76 9.10
C ARG A 30 -4.02 -6.32 9.30
N VAL A 31 -2.91 -5.96 8.65
CA VAL A 31 -2.35 -4.62 8.70
C VAL A 31 -2.00 -4.18 7.29
N VAL A 32 -2.42 -2.98 6.91
CA VAL A 32 -2.05 -2.36 5.64
C VAL A 32 -1.21 -1.12 5.93
N TYR A 33 0.02 -1.09 5.43
CA TYR A 33 0.88 0.08 5.44
C TYR A 33 0.94 0.68 4.04
N ILE A 34 0.68 1.97 3.95
CA ILE A 34 0.71 2.72 2.70
C ILE A 34 1.61 3.93 2.89
N SER A 35 2.53 4.17 1.98
CA SER A 35 3.40 5.35 2.00
C SER A 35 3.52 5.97 0.61
N ILE A 36 3.61 7.30 0.54
CA ILE A 36 3.80 8.02 -0.72
C ILE A 36 5.24 8.51 -0.81
N LEU A 37 5.92 8.12 -1.88
CA LEU A 37 7.20 8.69 -2.30
C LEU A 37 6.96 9.65 -3.45
N LYS A 38 7.61 10.82 -3.42
CA LYS A 38 7.59 11.82 -4.49
C LYS A 38 8.95 11.88 -5.16
N ALA A 39 8.97 11.80 -6.47
CA ALA A 39 10.17 11.95 -7.28
C ALA A 39 10.34 13.40 -7.70
N GLU A 40 11.52 13.94 -7.40
CA GLU A 40 11.91 15.31 -7.68
C GLU A 40 13.36 15.33 -8.18
N ASP A 41 13.71 16.31 -9.02
CA ASP A 41 15.09 16.55 -9.43
C ASP A 41 15.89 17.31 -8.35
N GLU A 42 17.17 17.59 -8.62
CA GLU A 42 18.04 18.36 -7.71
C GLU A 42 17.53 19.79 -7.40
N ASN A 43 16.63 20.32 -8.23
CA ASN A 43 16.01 21.63 -8.09
C ASN A 43 14.59 21.54 -7.49
N HIS A 44 14.18 20.38 -6.97
CA HIS A 44 12.84 20.11 -6.42
C HIS A 44 11.70 20.20 -7.44
N ASN A 45 11.99 20.07 -8.74
CA ASN A 45 10.93 19.97 -9.74
C ASN A 45 10.40 18.54 -9.81
N PRO A 46 9.07 18.32 -9.90
CA PRO A 46 8.48 17.00 -10.07
C PRO A 46 9.04 16.25 -11.29
N VAL A 47 9.51 15.02 -11.08
CA VAL A 47 9.97 14.13 -12.16
C VAL A 47 8.99 12.98 -12.30
N ASN A 48 8.45 12.78 -13.50
CA ASN A 48 7.57 11.64 -13.74
C ASN A 48 8.36 10.34 -13.62
N LEU A 49 7.86 9.44 -12.78
CA LEU A 49 8.37 8.09 -12.67
C LEU A 49 7.92 7.28 -13.89
N PRO A 50 8.73 6.32 -14.36
CA PRO A 50 8.28 5.37 -15.36
C PRO A 50 7.08 4.60 -14.81
N THR A 51 6.01 4.50 -15.58
CA THR A 51 4.90 3.58 -15.30
C THR A 51 5.37 2.17 -15.58
N ASP A 52 5.99 1.55 -14.58
CA ASP A 52 6.20 0.11 -14.56
C ASP A 52 4.86 -0.61 -14.43
N GLU A 53 4.80 -1.88 -14.87
CA GLU A 53 3.69 -2.77 -14.55
C GLU A 53 3.54 -2.90 -13.03
N GLU A 54 2.30 -3.05 -12.54
CA GLU A 54 2.05 -3.23 -11.11
C GLU A 54 2.75 -4.51 -10.63
N GLU A 55 3.83 -4.34 -9.88
CA GLU A 55 4.55 -5.46 -9.29
C GLU A 55 3.96 -5.74 -7.92
N ILE A 56 3.44 -6.96 -7.75
CA ILE A 56 3.00 -7.49 -6.46
C ILE A 56 3.69 -8.81 -6.18
N GLU A 57 4.22 -8.93 -4.98
CA GLU A 57 4.83 -10.16 -4.48
C GLU A 57 4.17 -10.55 -3.17
N VAL A 58 3.93 -11.84 -2.97
CA VAL A 58 3.52 -12.38 -1.68
C VAL A 58 4.67 -13.20 -1.12
N ILE A 59 5.15 -12.81 0.05
CA ILE A 59 6.24 -13.50 0.74
C ILE A 59 5.81 -13.92 2.13
N GLU A 60 6.30 -15.07 2.59
CA GLU A 60 6.16 -15.53 3.96
C GLU A 60 7.25 -14.92 4.85
N VAL A 61 6.87 -14.37 5.99
CA VAL A 61 7.76 -13.69 6.96
C VAL A 61 7.39 -14.15 8.36
N GLY A 62 8.15 -15.11 8.90
CA GLY A 62 7.87 -15.69 10.21
C GLY A 62 6.52 -16.41 10.22
N GLU A 63 5.61 -16.00 11.09
CA GLU A 63 4.25 -16.55 11.20
C GLU A 63 3.22 -15.74 10.39
N SER A 64 3.67 -14.90 9.45
CA SER A 64 2.81 -14.00 8.68
C SER A 64 3.15 -14.00 7.20
N PHE A 65 2.27 -13.42 6.40
CA PHE A 65 2.44 -13.21 4.97
C PHE A 65 2.43 -11.72 4.69
N HIS A 66 3.25 -11.30 3.73
CA HIS A 66 3.35 -9.92 3.29
C HIS A 66 3.05 -9.88 1.79
N LEU A 67 1.95 -9.24 1.40
CA LEU A 67 1.76 -8.78 0.03
C LEU A 67 2.39 -7.39 -0.09
N ARG A 68 3.40 -7.26 -0.95
CA ARG A 68 4.13 -6.01 -1.19
C ARG A 68 3.92 -5.58 -2.62
N GLY A 69 3.69 -4.30 -2.86
CA GLY A 69 3.64 -3.77 -4.21
C GLY A 69 3.72 -2.26 -4.28
N LYS A 70 3.81 -1.76 -5.52
CA LYS A 70 3.85 -0.33 -5.79
C LYS A 70 2.83 0.07 -6.87
N LYS A 71 2.26 1.26 -6.76
CA LYS A 71 1.48 1.92 -7.82
C LYS A 71 2.09 3.27 -8.15
N ILE A 72 2.14 3.64 -9.42
CA ILE A 72 2.81 4.87 -9.88
C ILE A 72 1.80 5.77 -10.59
N LYS A 73 1.85 7.08 -10.29
CA LYS A 73 0.98 8.09 -10.90
C LYS A 73 1.72 9.43 -11.02
N GLY A 74 2.21 9.74 -12.22
CA GLY A 74 3.02 10.93 -12.45
C GLY A 74 4.33 10.86 -11.69
N ASN A 75 4.57 11.81 -10.78
CA ASN A 75 5.77 11.86 -9.95
C ASN A 75 5.63 11.16 -8.59
N GLU A 76 4.52 10.46 -8.34
CA GLU A 76 4.24 9.79 -7.07
C GLU A 76 4.31 8.26 -7.23
N ALA A 77 4.98 7.61 -6.28
CA ALA A 77 4.92 6.16 -6.08
C ALA A 77 4.23 5.86 -4.74
N LEU A 78 3.17 5.08 -4.79
CA LEU A 78 2.48 4.54 -3.63
C LEU A 78 3.08 3.18 -3.30
N ILE A 79 3.76 3.07 -2.16
CA ILE A 79 4.31 1.82 -1.64
C ILE A 79 3.29 1.21 -0.70
N ILE A 80 2.90 -0.03 -0.95
CA ILE A 80 1.85 -0.73 -0.22
C ILE A 80 2.41 -2.04 0.32
N VAL A 81 2.21 -2.28 1.62
CA VAL A 81 2.52 -3.54 2.28
C VAL A 81 1.29 -3.98 3.06
N ILE A 82 0.73 -5.12 2.69
CA ILE A 82 -0.37 -5.75 3.41
C ILE A 82 0.19 -6.97 4.14
N THR A 83 0.18 -6.92 5.47
CA THR A 83 0.54 -8.05 6.32
C THR A 83 -0.72 -8.76 6.77
N PHE A 84 -0.72 -10.09 6.69
CA PHE A 84 -1.81 -10.93 7.17
C PHE A 84 -1.28 -12.25 7.75
N ILE A 85 -1.91 -12.76 8.80
CA ILE A 85 -1.47 -14.00 9.47
C ILE A 85 -2.06 -15.24 8.79
N ASN A 86 -3.31 -15.19 8.37
CA ASN A 86 -4.00 -16.34 7.79
C ASN A 86 -3.79 -16.39 6.26
N GLN A 87 -3.19 -17.45 5.73
CA GLN A 87 -2.94 -17.58 4.29
C GLN A 87 -4.21 -17.40 3.42
N ASN A 88 -5.38 -17.79 3.93
CA ASN A 88 -6.67 -17.61 3.25
C ASN A 88 -7.02 -16.12 2.98
N ASP A 89 -6.37 -15.19 3.67
CA ASP A 89 -6.56 -13.75 3.48
C ASP A 89 -5.79 -13.22 2.27
N GLU A 90 -4.99 -14.04 1.58
CA GLU A 90 -4.23 -13.60 0.39
C GLU A 90 -5.15 -13.04 -0.70
N HIS A 91 -6.31 -13.67 -0.93
CA HIS A 91 -7.27 -13.19 -1.93
C HIS A 91 -7.81 -11.80 -1.56
N TRP A 92 -8.19 -11.61 -0.30
CA TRP A 92 -8.60 -10.30 0.21
C TRP A 92 -7.48 -9.26 0.08
N ALA A 93 -6.23 -9.61 0.41
CA ALA A 93 -5.09 -8.70 0.31
C ALA A 93 -4.86 -8.25 -1.15
N ARG A 94 -4.95 -9.18 -2.11
CA ARG A 94 -4.84 -8.87 -3.54
C ARG A 94 -5.98 -7.97 -4.00
N ASP A 95 -7.22 -8.28 -3.62
CA ASP A 95 -8.38 -7.47 -3.96
C ASP A 95 -8.31 -6.07 -3.36
N PHE A 96 -7.84 -5.95 -2.11
CA PHE A 96 -7.62 -4.66 -1.45
C PHE A 96 -6.57 -3.85 -2.23
N PHE A 97 -5.42 -4.45 -2.56
CA PHE A 97 -4.37 -3.81 -3.34
C PHE A 97 -4.89 -3.31 -4.70
N SER A 98 -5.59 -4.16 -5.44
CA SER A 98 -6.10 -3.82 -6.78
C SER A 98 -7.13 -2.69 -6.77
N ASN A 99 -7.85 -2.49 -5.66
CA ASN A 99 -8.86 -1.45 -5.54
C ASN A 99 -8.31 -0.06 -5.19
N ILE A 100 -7.01 0.08 -4.89
CA ILE A 100 -6.36 1.38 -4.69
C ILE A 100 -6.13 2.07 -6.05
N ARG A 101 -6.53 3.35 -6.20
CA ARG A 101 -6.51 4.12 -7.47
C ARG A 101 -6.01 5.57 -7.37
#